data_AF-A0A2W5SJR5-F1
#
_entry.id   AF-A0A2W5SJR5-F1
#
_cell.length_a   1.000
_cell.length_b   1.000
_cell.length_c   1.000
_cell.angle_alpha   90.00
_cell.angle_beta   90.00
_cell.angle_gamma   90.00
#
_symmetry.space_group_name_H-M   'P 1'
#
loop_
_entity.id
_entity.type
_entity.pdbx_description
1 polymer ?
#
loop_
_entity_poly.entity_id
_entity_poly.type
_entity_poly.pdbx_seq_one_letter_code
_entity_poly.pdbx_strand_id
1 'polypeptide(L)'
;MRSGTRPVASAAFAVGMKAKCAELTALDVEQLRSQTEELLADGDPLRAAILAFATQYELCRFDAAQLVDLGNQLCRAVEIALLPEPPDLDRRDIHG
;
A
#
# COMPACT_ATOMS: atom_id res chain seq x y z
N MET A 1 11.43 11.55 -4.32
CA MET A 1 11.19 10.21 -3.74
C MET A 1 11.67 10.18 -2.29
N ARG A 2 10.76 10.00 -1.33
CA ARG A 2 11.12 9.83 0.09
C ARG A 2 11.77 8.45 0.27
N SER A 3 12.88 8.38 1.01
CA SER A 3 13.77 7.21 1.08
C SER A 3 13.08 5.90 1.51
N GLY A 4 11.98 5.98 2.28
CA GLY A 4 11.25 4.83 2.83
C GLY A 4 10.10 4.27 1.97
N THR A 5 9.64 4.95 0.92
CA THR A 5 8.41 4.54 0.20
C THR A 5 8.57 3.23 -0.58
N ARG A 6 9.72 3.01 -1.22
CA ARG A 6 9.98 1.79 -2.02
C ARG A 6 10.03 0.50 -1.18
N PRO A 7 10.77 0.42 -0.06
CA PRO A 7 10.76 -0.80 0.76
C PRO A 7 9.36 -1.10 1.32
N VAL A 8 8.63 -0.09 1.80
CA VAL A 8 7.26 -0.29 2.29
C VAL A 8 6.31 -0.72 1.16
N ALA A 9 6.41 -0.13 -0.03
CA ALA A 9 5.64 -0.55 -1.20
C ALA A 9 5.87 -2.03 -1.56
N SER A 10 7.12 -2.49 -1.52
CA SER A 10 7.45 -3.89 -1.80
C SER A 10 6.87 -4.84 -0.75
N ALA A 11 6.94 -4.46 0.54
CA ALA A 11 6.36 -5.23 1.63
C ALA A 11 4.83 -5.28 1.54
N ALA A 12 4.19 -4.14 1.27
CA ALA A 12 2.74 -4.03 1.08
C ALA A 12 2.26 -4.87 -0.10
N PHE A 13 2.99 -4.87 -1.22
CA PHE A 13 2.67 -5.71 -2.37
C PHE A 13 2.74 -7.21 -2.03
N ALA A 14 3.80 -7.63 -1.32
CA ALA A 14 3.94 -9.02 -0.88
C ALA A 14 2.79 -9.45 0.05
N VAL A 15 2.39 -8.59 1.00
CA VAL A 15 1.24 -8.82 1.89
C VAL A 15 -0.06 -8.92 1.10
N GLY A 16 -0.28 -8.03 0.12
CA GLY A 16 -1.45 -8.10 -0.76
C GLY A 16 -1.52 -9.40 -1.55
N MET A 17 -0.37 -9.90 -2.03
CA MET A 17 -0.28 -11.20 -2.70
C MET A 17 -0.56 -12.37 -1.75
N LYS A 18 -0.01 -12.35 -0.52
CA LYS A 18 -0.31 -13.37 0.50
C LYS A 18 -1.79 -13.40 0.87
N ALA A 19 -2.44 -12.25 0.95
CA ALA A 19 -3.88 -12.14 1.21
C ALA A 19 -4.70 -12.86 0.13
N LYS A 20 -4.32 -12.67 -1.13
CA LYS A 20 -4.96 -13.30 -2.30
C LYS A 20 -4.75 -14.82 -2.36
N CYS A 21 -3.66 -15.31 -1.81
CA CYS A 21 -3.31 -16.74 -1.80
C CYS A 21 -3.75 -17.48 -0.52
N ALA A 22 -4.45 -16.82 0.41
CA ALA A 22 -4.80 -17.36 1.72
C ALA A 22 -3.58 -17.77 2.58
N GLU A 23 -2.43 -17.16 2.34
CA GLU A 23 -1.17 -17.38 3.10
C GLU A 23 -0.88 -16.22 4.08
N LEU A 24 -1.81 -15.28 4.23
CA LEU A 24 -1.62 -14.11 5.05
C LEU A 24 -1.74 -14.43 6.54
N THR A 25 -0.69 -14.10 7.30
CA THR A 25 -0.67 -14.25 8.75
C THR A 25 -0.86 -12.91 9.47
N ALA A 26 -1.32 -12.94 10.71
CA ALA A 26 -1.41 -11.74 11.54
C ALA A 26 -0.04 -11.08 11.77
N LEU A 27 1.04 -11.88 11.79
CA LEU A 27 2.41 -11.38 11.91
C LEU A 27 2.82 -10.55 10.69
N ASP A 28 2.46 -10.98 9.47
CA ASP A 28 2.74 -10.24 8.25
C ASP A 28 2.08 -8.84 8.28
N VAL A 29 0.85 -8.77 8.78
CA VAL A 29 0.10 -7.50 8.89
C VAL A 29 0.73 -6.58 9.95
N GLU A 30 1.09 -7.13 11.11
CA GLU A 30 1.73 -6.37 12.19
C GLU A 30 3.11 -5.82 11.78
N GLN A 31 3.90 -6.64 11.10
CA GLN A 31 5.21 -6.22 10.58
C GLN A 31 5.05 -5.11 9.54
N LEU A 32 4.09 -5.24 8.63
CA LEU A 32 3.81 -4.20 7.64
C LEU A 32 3.34 -2.90 8.29
N ARG A 33 2.46 -2.97 9.30
CA ARG A 33 2.01 -1.80 10.07
C ARG A 33 3.18 -1.10 10.74
N SER A 34 4.02 -1.86 11.43
CA SER A 34 5.20 -1.32 12.14
C SER A 34 6.17 -0.62 11.18
N GLN A 35 6.53 -1.26 10.06
CA GLN A 35 7.40 -0.67 9.03
C GLN A 35 6.80 0.60 8.42
N THR A 36 5.49 0.60 8.25
CA THR A 36 4.75 1.74 7.68
C THR A 36 4.76 2.94 8.60
N GLU A 37 4.54 2.73 9.90
CA GLU A 37 4.59 3.78 10.92
C GLU A 37 6.00 4.36 11.09
N GLU A 38 7.03 3.53 10.93
CA GLU A 38 8.43 3.96 11.02
C GLU A 38 8.92 4.73 9.78
N LEU A 39 8.56 4.27 8.58
CA LEU A 39 9.19 4.71 7.33
C LEU A 39 8.35 5.70 6.51
N LEU A 40 7.03 5.73 6.70
CA LEU A 40 6.14 6.65 5.98
C LEU A 40 5.69 7.79 6.90
N ALA A 41 5.79 9.01 6.38
CA ALA A 41 5.34 10.19 7.10
C ALA A 41 3.80 10.23 7.21
N ASP A 42 3.32 10.95 8.22
CA ASP A 42 1.92 11.35 8.28
C ASP A 42 1.51 12.11 7.01
N GLY A 43 0.39 11.70 6.41
CA GLY A 43 -0.12 12.23 5.15
C GLY A 43 0.31 11.48 3.89
N ASP A 44 1.17 10.47 3.98
CA ASP A 44 1.47 9.60 2.82
C ASP A 44 0.23 8.76 2.44
N PRO A 45 -0.24 8.80 1.18
CA PRO A 45 -1.41 8.03 0.75
C PRO A 45 -1.24 6.52 0.93
N LEU A 46 -0.03 5.99 0.73
CA LEU A 46 0.27 4.57 0.90
C LEU A 46 0.18 4.18 2.39
N ARG A 47 0.60 5.07 3.30
CA ARG A 47 0.42 4.87 4.74
C ARG A 47 -1.04 4.69 5.10
N ALA A 48 -1.91 5.59 4.62
CA ALA A 48 -3.34 5.51 4.90
C ALA A 48 -3.96 4.20 4.37
N ALA A 49 -3.57 3.78 3.17
CA ALA A 49 -4.04 2.53 2.57
C ALA A 49 -3.62 1.29 3.38
N ILE A 50 -2.36 1.25 3.85
CA ILE A 50 -1.84 0.13 4.66
C ILE A 50 -2.55 0.06 6.03
N LEU A 51 -2.74 1.20 6.69
CA LEU A 51 -3.44 1.23 7.98
C LEU A 51 -4.91 0.80 7.83
N ALA A 52 -5.59 1.26 6.78
CA ALA A 52 -6.95 0.83 6.47
C ALA A 52 -7.02 -0.69 6.19
N PHE A 53 -6.05 -1.23 5.44
CA PHE A 53 -5.94 -2.67 5.21
C PHE A 53 -5.75 -3.44 6.53
N ALA A 54 -4.87 -2.98 7.42
CA ALA A 54 -4.62 -3.63 8.70
C ALA A 54 -5.87 -3.64 9.59
N THR A 55 -6.60 -2.52 9.66
CA THR A 55 -7.88 -2.44 10.38
C THR A 55 -8.92 -3.39 9.78
N GLN A 56 -9.08 -3.40 8.46
CA GLN A 56 -10.09 -4.25 7.82
C GLN A 56 -9.74 -5.73 7.94
N TYR A 57 -8.45 -6.09 7.89
CA TYR A 57 -7.98 -7.45 8.15
C TYR A 57 -8.44 -7.95 9.52
N GLU A 58 -8.32 -7.15 10.59
CA GLU A 58 -8.78 -7.55 11.92
C GLU A 58 -10.28 -7.89 11.96
N LEU A 59 -11.09 -7.20 11.15
CA LEU A 59 -12.53 -7.40 11.07
C LEU A 59 -12.92 -8.63 10.23
N CYS A 60 -12.16 -8.95 9.18
CA CYS A 60 -12.54 -9.99 8.20
C CYS A 60 -11.50 -11.10 8.01
N ARG A 61 -10.54 -11.29 8.93
CA ARG A 61 -9.44 -12.29 8.82
C ARG A 61 -9.87 -13.74 8.60
N PHE A 62 -11.14 -14.07 8.82
CA PHE A 62 -11.68 -15.42 8.62
C PHE A 62 -12.54 -15.53 7.35
N ASP A 63 -12.71 -14.44 6.59
CA ASP A 63 -13.43 -14.40 5.34
C ASP A 63 -12.44 -14.34 4.16
N ALA A 64 -12.22 -15.49 3.53
CA ALA A 64 -11.25 -15.62 2.45
C ALA A 64 -11.59 -14.74 1.23
N ALA A 65 -12.88 -14.53 0.93
CA ALA A 65 -13.28 -13.69 -0.20
C ALA A 65 -12.93 -12.22 0.07
N GLN A 66 -13.24 -11.73 1.28
CA GLN A 66 -12.88 -10.38 1.69
C GLN A 66 -11.36 -10.17 1.76
N LEU A 67 -10.59 -11.18 2.17
CA LEU A 67 -9.13 -11.10 2.17
C LEU A 67 -8.54 -10.95 0.76
N VAL A 68 -9.11 -11.64 -0.24
CA VAL A 68 -8.72 -11.48 -1.64
C VAL A 68 -9.01 -10.05 -2.12
N ASP A 69 -10.19 -9.52 -1.81
CA ASP A 69 -10.56 -8.15 -2.19
C ASP A 69 -9.67 -7.11 -1.52
N LEU A 70 -9.36 -7.29 -0.24
CA LEU A 70 -8.40 -6.46 0.48
C LEU A 70 -7.00 -6.52 -0.13
N GLY A 71 -6.53 -7.70 -0.49
CA GLY A 71 -5.24 -7.88 -1.17
C GLY A 71 -5.19 -7.13 -2.50
N ASN A 72 -6.26 -7.22 -3.31
CA ASN A 72 -6.37 -6.49 -4.57
C ASN A 72 -6.35 -4.96 -4.36
N GLN A 73 -7.06 -4.46 -3.35
CA GLN A 73 -7.06 -3.04 -3.00
C GLN A 73 -5.66 -2.56 -2.58
N LEU A 74 -4.97 -3.34 -1.74
CA LEU A 74 -3.61 -3.02 -1.30
C LEU A 74 -2.60 -3.02 -2.46
N CYS A 75 -2.63 -4.04 -3.32
CA CYS A 75 -1.79 -4.07 -4.52
C CYS A 75 -2.02 -2.86 -5.42
N ARG A 76 -3.28 -2.47 -5.64
CA ARG A 76 -3.63 -1.30 -6.44
C ARG A 76 -3.13 0.01 -5.81
N ALA A 77 -3.23 0.13 -4.48
CA ALA A 77 -2.70 1.30 -3.77
C ALA A 77 -1.18 1.41 -3.92
N VAL A 78 -0.46 0.28 -3.88
CA VAL A 78 0.98 0.23 -4.16
C VAL A 78 1.30 0.66 -5.59
N GLU A 79 0.57 0.14 -6.58
CA GLU A 79 0.74 0.52 -7.99
C GLU A 79 0.60 2.04 -8.17
N ILE A 80 -0.46 2.62 -7.61
CA ILE A 80 -0.70 4.07 -7.66
C ILE A 80 0.42 4.84 -6.97
N ALA A 81 0.88 4.39 -5.80
CA ALA A 81 1.96 5.04 -5.06
C ALA A 81 3.33 4.98 -5.78
N LEU A 82 3.52 4.01 -6.66
CA LEU A 82 4.74 3.85 -7.45
C LEU A 82 4.67 4.50 -8.83
N LEU A 83 3.50 4.98 -9.26
CA LEU A 83 3.39 5.74 -10.50
C LEU A 83 4.34 6.94 -10.43
N PRO A 84 5.17 7.17 -11.45
CA PRO A 84 5.95 8.39 -11.52
C PRO A 84 4.98 9.57 -11.51
N GLU A 85 5.28 10.58 -10.69
CA GLU A 85 4.62 11.86 -10.80
C GLU A 85 4.74 12.32 -12.26
N PRO A 86 3.62 12.73 -12.89
CA PRO A 86 3.68 13.17 -14.27
C PRO A 86 4.71 14.29 -14.38
N PRO A 87 5.61 14.25 -15.40
CA PRO A 87 6.57 15.32 -15.59
C PRO A 87 5.80 16.63 -15.75
N ASP A 88 6.10 17.54 -14.85
CA ASP A 88 5.46 18.80 -14.53
C ASP A 88 4.42 19.36 -15.53
N LEU A 89 3.27 19.69 -14.93
CA LEU A 89 2.30 20.73 -15.30
C LEU A 89 2.90 22.14 -15.41
N ASP A 90 4.23 22.28 -15.48
CA ASP A 90 4.96 23.53 -15.73
C ASP A 90 5.31 23.73 -17.22
N ARG A 91 4.61 23.06 -18.13
CA ARG A 91 4.55 23.50 -19.54
C ARG A 91 3.71 24.78 -19.64
N ARG A 92 4.18 25.85 -19.01
CA ARG A 92 3.97 27.20 -19.52
C ARG A 92 4.74 27.26 -20.85
N ASP A 93 4.09 27.81 -21.87
CA ASP A 93 4.67 28.16 -23.17
C ASP A 93 4.83 27.01 -24.20
N ILE A 94 3.70 26.50 -24.67
CA ILE A 94 3.53 26.15 -26.10
C ILE A 94 2.41 26.98 -26.73
N HIS A 95 2.49 28.30 -26.55
CA HIS A 95 1.89 29.26 -27.46
C HIS A 95 3.02 30.15 -27.99
N GLY A 96 3.35 29.99 -29.28
CA GLY A 96 4.38 30.75 -29.98
C GLY A 96 5.01 29.93 -31.09
#